data_AF-A0A938H1T3-F1
#
_entry.id   AF-A0A938H1T3-F1
#
_cell.length_a   1.000
_cell.length_b   1.000
_cell.length_c   1.000
_cell.angle_alpha   90.00
_cell.angle_beta   90.00
_cell.angle_gamma   90.00
#
_symmetry.space_group_name_H-M   'P 1'
#
loop_
_entity.id
_entity.type
_entity.pdbx_description
1 polymer ?
#
loop_
_entity_poly.entity_id
_entity_poly.type
_entity_poly.pdbx_seq_one_letter_code
_entity_poly.pdbx_strand_id
1 'polypeptide(L)'
;LEQLKAAIRSQLDKLIRLNRTRADYLAKFEELIDSYNAGSRNIDELFKELLALSRSLNEEQERHIRENLSEEELVIFDILTRLAPDLSSEERAELKKVAKDLLEKLKQLLVLNWRQTVTARSRVKLAIEDVLDQGLPRAYTPDLYKQKCSAVFEHFYEAYGERGVSIYRSVG
;
A
#
# COMPACT_ATOMS: atom_id res chain seq x y z
N LEU A 1 -13.30 25.93 -5.48
CA LEU A 1 -12.99 24.69 -6.22
C LEU A 1 -11.49 24.38 -6.25
N GLU A 2 -10.63 25.29 -6.73
CA GLU A 2 -9.18 25.04 -6.81
C GLU A 2 -8.51 24.68 -5.47
N GLN A 3 -8.91 25.34 -4.37
CA GLN A 3 -8.42 24.97 -3.03
C GLN A 3 -8.80 23.53 -2.64
N LEU A 4 -10.00 23.06 -2.99
CA LEU A 4 -10.44 21.69 -2.72
C LEU A 4 -9.62 20.69 -3.53
N LYS A 5 -9.40 20.97 -4.82
CA LYS A 5 -8.54 20.14 -5.69
C LYS A 5 -7.12 20.03 -5.13
N ALA A 6 -6.53 21.16 -4.71
CA ALA A 6 -5.19 21.20 -4.13
C ALA A 6 -5.12 20.43 -2.81
N ALA A 7 -6.13 20.56 -1.95
CA ALA A 7 -6.20 19.81 -0.69
C ALA A 7 -6.28 18.30 -0.92
N ILE A 8 -7.15 17.84 -1.83
CA ILE A 8 -7.29 16.43 -2.20
C ILE A 8 -5.98 15.89 -2.77
N ARG A 9 -5.33 16.62 -3.69
CA ARG A 9 -4.05 16.22 -4.28
C ARG A 9 -2.95 16.08 -3.23
N SER A 10 -2.84 17.05 -2.32
CA SER A 10 -1.89 17.01 -1.20
C SER A 10 -2.14 15.81 -0.27
N GLN A 11 -3.40 15.45 -0.01
CA GLN A 11 -3.75 14.27 0.78
C GLN A 11 -3.40 12.96 0.05
N LEU A 12 -3.72 12.87 -1.25
CA LEU A 12 -3.38 11.74 -2.11
C LEU A 12 -1.87 11.49 -2.14
N ASP A 13 -1.07 12.54 -2.35
CA ASP A 13 0.39 12.43 -2.42
C ASP A 13 0.96 11.84 -1.12
N LYS A 14 0.41 12.23 0.04
CA LYS A 14 0.81 11.67 1.35
C LYS A 14 0.41 10.20 1.48
N LEU A 15 -0.84 9.87 1.15
CA LEU A 15 -1.38 8.52 1.27
C LEU A 15 -0.65 7.53 0.35
N ILE A 16 -0.42 7.91 -0.91
CA ILE A 16 0.23 7.09 -1.94
C ILE A 16 1.71 6.89 -1.62
N ARG A 17 2.37 7.92 -1.07
CA ARG A 17 3.76 7.80 -0.62
C ARG A 17 3.92 6.68 0.41
N LEU A 18 2.97 6.53 1.32
CA LEU A 18 2.97 5.48 2.34
C LEU A 18 2.47 4.14 1.79
N ASN A 19 1.55 4.15 0.84
CA ASN A 19 1.00 2.93 0.28
C ASN A 19 0.63 3.13 -1.20
N ARG A 20 1.47 2.58 -2.09
CA ARG A 20 1.31 2.73 -3.55
C ARG A 20 0.05 2.07 -4.11
N THR A 21 -0.57 1.14 -3.38
CA THR A 21 -1.83 0.52 -3.82
C THR A 21 -2.99 1.54 -3.84
N ARG A 22 -2.84 2.69 -3.17
CA ARG A 22 -3.82 3.79 -3.16
C ARG A 22 -3.83 4.62 -4.45
N ALA A 23 -3.04 4.25 -5.46
CA ALA A 23 -2.99 4.95 -6.75
C ALA A 23 -4.34 5.01 -7.49
N ASP A 24 -5.26 4.06 -7.23
CA ASP A 24 -6.59 4.07 -7.84
C ASP A 24 -7.41 5.32 -7.45
N TYR A 25 -7.18 5.88 -6.25
CA TYR A 25 -7.80 7.15 -5.85
C TYR A 25 -7.27 8.35 -6.64
N LEU A 26 -5.98 8.32 -7.02
CA LEU A 26 -5.40 9.35 -7.89
C LEU A 26 -5.97 9.26 -9.30
N ALA A 27 -6.07 8.05 -9.86
CA ALA A 27 -6.71 7.84 -11.15
C ALA A 27 -8.16 8.36 -11.16
N LYS A 28 -8.94 8.07 -10.11
CA LYS A 28 -10.29 8.63 -9.94
C LYS A 28 -10.29 10.15 -9.85
N PHE A 29 -9.35 10.75 -9.13
CA PHE A 29 -9.23 12.20 -9.06
C PHE A 29 -8.96 12.82 -10.44
N GLU A 30 -8.01 12.26 -11.19
CA GLU A 30 -7.65 12.72 -12.54
C GLU A 30 -8.83 12.59 -13.51
N GLU A 31 -9.54 11.46 -13.47
CA GLU A 31 -10.76 11.24 -14.28
C GLU A 31 -11.84 12.31 -14.02
N LEU A 32 -12.05 12.70 -12.76
CA LEU A 32 -13.01 13.75 -12.41
C LEU A 32 -12.61 15.10 -13.00
N ILE A 33 -11.31 15.44 -12.98
CA ILE A 33 -10.78 16.68 -13.54
C ILE A 33 -10.91 16.68 -15.06
N ASP A 34 -10.54 15.58 -15.71
CA ASP A 34 -10.58 15.45 -17.16
C ASP A 34 -12.01 15.47 -17.70
N SER A 35 -12.94 14.79 -17.02
CA SER A 35 -14.37 14.79 -17.36
C SER A 35 -14.97 16.20 -17.32
N TYR A 36 -14.56 17.02 -16.33
CA TYR A 36 -14.98 18.42 -16.24
C TYR A 36 -14.35 19.29 -17.33
N ASN A 37 -13.04 19.14 -17.58
CA ASN A 37 -12.33 19.90 -18.61
C ASN A 37 -12.85 19.59 -20.03
N ALA A 38 -13.30 18.36 -20.26
CA ALA A 38 -13.94 17.93 -21.51
C ALA A 38 -15.40 18.39 -21.64
N GLY A 39 -15.95 19.11 -20.64
CA GLY A 39 -17.33 19.59 -20.63
C GLY A 39 -18.38 18.50 -20.40
N SER A 40 -17.97 17.29 -20.04
CA SER A 40 -18.88 16.15 -19.79
C SER A 40 -19.48 16.16 -18.38
N ARG A 41 -19.01 17.05 -17.49
CA ARG A 41 -19.56 17.28 -16.15
C ARG A 41 -19.67 18.77 -15.89
N ASN A 42 -20.73 19.17 -15.18
CA ASN A 42 -20.85 20.56 -14.73
C ASN A 42 -20.09 20.79 -13.40
N ILE A 43 -19.99 22.07 -12.99
CA ILE A 43 -19.23 22.47 -11.81
C ILE A 43 -19.82 21.92 -10.50
N ASP A 44 -21.15 21.80 -10.41
CA ASP A 44 -21.83 21.31 -9.21
C ASP A 44 -21.64 19.80 -9.03
N GLU A 45 -21.69 19.04 -10.14
CA GLU A 45 -21.38 17.61 -10.17
C GLU A 45 -19.93 17.36 -9.78
N LEU A 46 -18.98 18.08 -10.38
CA LEU A 46 -17.56 17.97 -10.02
C LEU A 46 -17.37 18.26 -8.52
N PHE A 47 -17.97 19.33 -8.00
CA PHE A 47 -17.82 19.69 -6.60
C PHE A 47 -18.34 18.60 -5.66
N LYS A 48 -19.53 18.03 -5.93
CA LYS A 48 -20.10 16.93 -5.15
C LYS A 48 -19.22 15.68 -5.16
N GLU A 49 -18.67 15.33 -6.32
CA GLU A 49 -17.81 14.15 -6.49
C GLU A 49 -16.44 14.31 -5.82
N LEU A 50 -15.85 15.52 -5.88
CA LEU A 50 -14.64 15.83 -5.13
C LEU A 50 -14.86 15.77 -3.61
N LEU A 51 -16.02 16.21 -3.12
CA LEU A 51 -16.37 16.05 -1.71
C LEU A 51 -16.53 14.57 -1.32
N ALA A 52 -17.18 13.76 -2.16
CA ALA A 52 -17.31 12.33 -1.93
C ALA A 52 -15.94 11.64 -1.92
N LEU A 53 -15.06 11.98 -2.87
CA LEU A 53 -13.69 11.49 -2.91
C LEU A 53 -12.93 11.88 -1.64
N SER A 54 -13.00 13.15 -1.22
CA SER A 54 -12.35 13.63 0.01
C SER A 54 -12.79 12.83 1.24
N ARG A 55 -14.09 12.50 1.37
CA ARG A 55 -14.58 11.64 2.45
C ARG A 55 -13.99 10.24 2.38
N SER A 56 -13.97 9.63 1.20
CA SER A 56 -13.37 8.30 1.03
C SER A 56 -11.87 8.27 1.35
N LEU A 57 -11.14 9.37 1.08
CA LEU A 57 -9.73 9.49 1.45
C LEU A 57 -9.53 9.61 2.96
N ASN A 58 -10.47 10.23 3.68
CA ASN A 58 -10.44 10.27 5.14
C ASN A 58 -10.68 8.88 5.72
N GLU A 59 -11.66 8.15 5.19
CA GLU A 59 -11.90 6.75 5.61
C GLU A 59 -10.70 5.84 5.31
N GLU A 60 -10.05 6.04 4.16
CA GLU A 60 -8.85 5.30 3.76
C GLU A 60 -7.66 5.62 4.68
N GLN A 61 -7.49 6.88 5.08
CA GLN A 61 -6.45 7.32 6.01
C GLN A 61 -6.58 6.63 7.38
N GLU A 62 -7.80 6.33 7.82
CA GLU A 62 -8.08 5.64 9.09
C GLU A 62 -8.23 4.11 8.93
N ARG A 63 -8.06 3.57 7.71
CA ARG A 63 -8.28 2.14 7.45
C ARG A 63 -7.34 1.26 8.27
N HIS A 64 -6.08 1.67 8.47
CA HIS A 64 -5.12 0.89 9.26
C HIS A 64 -5.65 0.63 10.69
N ILE A 65 -6.28 1.63 11.31
CA ILE A 65 -6.90 1.52 12.65
C ILE A 65 -8.04 0.49 12.62
N ARG A 66 -8.96 0.61 11.64
CA ARG A 66 -10.10 -0.31 11.49
C ARG A 66 -9.65 -1.75 11.22
N GLU A 67 -8.57 -1.91 10.47
CA GLU A 67 -8.01 -3.23 10.15
C GLU A 67 -7.15 -3.80 11.30
N ASN A 68 -6.91 -3.02 12.36
CA ASN A 68 -6.00 -3.31 13.47
C ASN A 68 -4.57 -3.62 13.00
N LEU A 69 -4.07 -2.75 12.11
CA LEU A 69 -2.76 -2.78 11.49
C LEU A 69 -2.07 -1.42 11.65
N SER A 70 -0.75 -1.39 11.68
CA SER A 70 0.00 -0.16 11.40
C SER A 70 -0.07 0.19 9.91
N GLU A 71 0.27 1.43 9.52
CA GLU A 71 0.36 1.80 8.10
C GLU A 71 1.39 0.95 7.33
N GLU A 72 2.48 0.52 7.99
CA GLU A 72 3.49 -0.40 7.43
C GLU A 72 2.93 -1.81 7.20
N GLU A 73 2.12 -2.31 8.12
CA GLU A 73 1.48 -3.63 7.97
C GLU A 73 0.37 -3.58 6.92
N LEU A 74 -0.38 -2.46 6.86
CA LEU A 74 -1.47 -2.29 5.93
C LEU A 74 -1.00 -2.32 4.48
N VAL A 75 0.16 -1.72 4.15
CA VAL A 75 0.68 -1.80 2.78
C VAL A 75 1.07 -3.23 2.40
N ILE A 76 1.61 -4.04 3.33
CA ILE A 76 1.88 -5.45 3.06
C ILE A 76 0.55 -6.16 2.78
N PHE A 77 -0.43 -6.01 3.68
CA PHE A 77 -1.74 -6.63 3.53
C PHE A 77 -2.41 -6.26 2.18
N ASP A 78 -2.32 -5.00 1.77
CA ASP A 78 -2.83 -4.53 0.49
C ASP A 78 -2.09 -5.15 -0.70
N ILE A 79 -0.77 -5.23 -0.65
CA ILE A 79 0.02 -5.88 -1.70
C ILE A 79 -0.42 -7.34 -1.84
N LEU A 80 -0.62 -8.05 -0.73
CA LEU A 80 -1.05 -9.44 -0.72
C LEU A 80 -2.47 -9.61 -1.25
N THR A 81 -3.38 -8.67 -0.98
CA THR A 81 -4.81 -8.77 -1.36
C THR A 81 -5.16 -8.15 -2.72
N ARG A 82 -4.32 -7.27 -3.28
CA ARG A 82 -4.56 -6.66 -4.60
C ARG A 82 -4.50 -7.72 -5.69
N LEU A 83 -5.53 -7.86 -6.53
CA LEU A 83 -5.61 -8.94 -7.54
C LEU A 83 -5.49 -10.35 -6.94
N ALA A 84 -5.80 -10.51 -5.65
CA ALA A 84 -5.94 -11.83 -5.05
C ALA A 84 -7.26 -12.49 -5.49
N PRO A 85 -7.36 -13.82 -5.43
CA PRO A 85 -8.65 -14.51 -5.51
C PRO A 85 -9.59 -14.04 -4.39
N ASP A 86 -10.87 -14.41 -4.49
CA ASP A 86 -11.82 -14.14 -3.41
C ASP A 86 -11.35 -14.82 -2.12
N LEU A 87 -11.26 -14.02 -1.05
CA LEU A 87 -10.77 -14.45 0.25
C LEU A 87 -11.92 -14.49 1.26
N SER A 88 -11.98 -15.57 2.04
CA SER A 88 -12.87 -15.63 3.20
C SER A 88 -12.44 -14.64 4.29
N SER A 89 -13.33 -14.42 5.27
CA SER A 89 -13.01 -13.60 6.45
C SER A 89 -11.84 -14.17 7.25
N GLU A 90 -11.76 -15.51 7.34
CA GLU A 90 -10.69 -16.24 8.01
C GLU A 90 -9.36 -16.07 7.24
N GLU A 91 -9.37 -16.25 5.92
CA GLU A 91 -8.18 -16.06 5.09
C GLU A 91 -7.66 -14.62 5.16
N ARG A 92 -8.55 -13.63 5.16
CA ARG A 92 -8.17 -12.23 5.39
C ARG A 92 -7.54 -12.03 6.76
N ALA A 93 -8.08 -12.65 7.81
CA ALA A 93 -7.51 -12.55 9.15
C ALA A 93 -6.12 -13.18 9.23
N GLU A 94 -5.88 -14.30 8.55
CA GLU A 94 -4.55 -14.91 8.45
C GLU A 94 -3.57 -14.00 7.69
N LEU A 95 -3.97 -13.41 6.57
CA LEU A 95 -3.10 -12.48 5.83
C LEU A 95 -2.69 -11.25 6.67
N LYS A 96 -3.54 -10.79 7.60
CA LYS A 96 -3.16 -9.74 8.54
C LYS A 96 -2.07 -10.18 9.51
N LYS A 97 -2.12 -11.43 9.99
CA LYS A 97 -1.04 -11.99 10.83
C LYS A 97 0.25 -12.11 10.02
N VAL A 98 0.16 -12.64 8.80
CA VAL A 98 1.30 -12.73 7.87
C VAL A 98 1.93 -11.35 7.64
N ALA A 99 1.13 -10.30 7.46
CA ALA A 99 1.65 -8.94 7.31
C ALA A 99 2.44 -8.46 8.54
N LYS A 100 1.95 -8.75 9.75
CA LYS A 100 2.62 -8.43 11.01
C LYS A 100 3.93 -9.18 11.17
N ASP A 101 3.88 -10.51 11.02
CA ASP A 101 5.03 -11.39 11.18
C ASP A 101 6.12 -11.07 10.15
N LEU A 102 5.72 -10.79 8.91
CA LEU A 102 6.64 -10.40 7.86
C LEU A 102 7.31 -9.07 8.19
N LEU A 103 6.55 -8.05 8.63
CA LEU A 103 7.14 -6.77 8.98
C LEU A 103 8.15 -6.90 10.12
N GLU A 104 7.83 -7.66 11.16
CA GLU A 104 8.73 -7.91 12.30
C GLU A 104 10.05 -8.53 11.82
N LYS A 105 9.98 -9.59 11.00
CA LYS A 105 11.16 -10.26 10.44
C LYS A 105 11.97 -9.33 9.54
N LEU A 106 11.29 -8.52 8.71
CA LEU A 106 11.95 -7.58 7.82
C LEU A 106 12.67 -6.46 8.58
N LYS A 107 12.08 -5.92 9.66
CA LYS A 107 12.73 -4.88 10.48
C LYS A 107 14.08 -5.31 11.05
N GLN A 108 14.27 -6.60 11.32
CA GLN A 108 15.57 -7.14 11.77
C GLN A 108 16.61 -7.21 10.66
N LEU A 109 16.18 -7.28 9.39
CA LEU A 109 17.05 -7.41 8.22
C LEU A 109 17.34 -6.07 7.52
N LEU A 110 16.41 -5.11 7.61
CA LEU A 110 16.47 -3.79 6.98
C LEU A 110 17.36 -2.80 7.76
N VAL A 111 18.56 -3.27 8.14
CA VAL A 111 19.58 -2.50 8.84
C VAL A 111 20.36 -1.59 7.89
N LEU A 112 21.28 -0.75 8.42
CA LEU A 112 22.07 0.20 7.63
C LEU A 112 22.75 -0.49 6.42
N ASN A 113 22.69 0.15 5.24
CA ASN A 113 23.30 -0.33 3.99
C ASN A 113 22.83 -1.70 3.48
N TRP A 114 21.69 -2.25 3.95
CA TRP A 114 21.19 -3.55 3.48
C TRP A 114 21.02 -3.64 1.95
N ARG A 115 20.74 -2.51 1.27
CA ARG A 115 20.62 -2.44 -0.20
C ARG A 115 21.94 -2.60 -0.95
N GLN A 116 23.08 -2.33 -0.32
CA GLN A 116 24.37 -2.24 -1.00
C GLN A 116 24.98 -3.62 -1.31
N THR A 117 24.66 -4.64 -0.52
CA THR A 117 25.22 -5.98 -0.71
C THR A 117 24.20 -6.92 -1.34
N VAL A 118 24.68 -7.83 -2.20
CA VAL A 118 23.83 -8.91 -2.73
C VAL A 118 23.34 -9.80 -1.59
N THR A 119 24.23 -10.15 -0.65
CA THR A 119 23.91 -11.04 0.49
C THR A 119 22.77 -10.51 1.37
N ALA A 120 22.80 -9.22 1.75
CA ALA A 120 21.72 -8.66 2.58
C ALA A 120 20.39 -8.59 1.82
N ARG A 121 20.41 -8.19 0.54
CA ARG A 121 19.21 -8.22 -0.32
C ARG A 121 18.66 -9.63 -0.48
N SER A 122 19.51 -10.65 -0.65
CA SER A 122 19.09 -12.05 -0.74
C SER A 122 18.46 -12.53 0.57
N ARG A 123 18.98 -12.15 1.74
CA ARG A 123 18.36 -12.48 3.03
C ARG A 123 16.95 -11.88 3.17
N VAL A 124 16.77 -10.65 2.72
CA VAL A 124 15.45 -10.00 2.70
C VAL A 124 14.49 -10.76 1.76
N LYS A 125 14.93 -11.10 0.54
CA LYS A 125 14.10 -11.87 -0.41
C LYS A 125 13.69 -13.23 0.17
N LEU A 126 14.64 -13.99 0.69
CA LEU A 126 14.37 -15.29 1.30
C LEU A 126 13.42 -15.17 2.49
N ALA A 127 13.57 -14.15 3.32
CA ALA A 127 12.65 -13.95 4.45
C ALA A 127 11.21 -13.67 4.00
N ILE A 128 11.02 -12.93 2.90
CA ILE A 128 9.70 -12.70 2.29
C ILE A 128 9.15 -14.02 1.75
N GLU A 129 9.96 -14.73 0.95
CA GLU A 129 9.59 -16.01 0.35
C GLU A 129 9.16 -17.03 1.41
N ASP A 130 9.95 -17.20 2.48
CA ASP A 130 9.67 -18.12 3.57
C ASP A 130 8.35 -17.82 4.29
N VAL A 131 8.12 -16.54 4.63
CA VAL A 131 6.92 -16.15 5.40
C VAL A 131 5.67 -16.26 4.53
N LEU A 132 5.75 -15.86 3.26
CA LEU A 132 4.62 -15.97 2.35
C LEU A 132 4.31 -17.43 1.97
N ASP A 133 5.30 -18.30 1.86
CA ASP A 133 5.10 -19.71 1.54
C ASP A 133 4.32 -20.43 2.66
N GLN A 134 4.61 -20.04 3.91
CA GLN A 134 3.93 -20.58 5.10
C GLN A 134 2.56 -19.96 5.34
N GLY A 135 2.39 -18.69 4.96
CA GLY A 135 1.26 -17.86 5.39
C GLY A 135 0.17 -17.62 4.34
N LEU A 136 0.47 -17.73 3.05
CA LEU A 136 -0.53 -17.46 2.01
C LEU A 136 -1.56 -18.61 1.90
N PRO A 137 -2.85 -18.28 1.72
CA PRO A 137 -3.88 -19.27 1.44
C PRO A 137 -3.58 -20.09 0.18
N ARG A 138 -4.10 -21.32 0.12
CA ARG A 138 -3.92 -22.24 -1.02
C ARG A 138 -4.42 -21.68 -2.36
N ALA A 139 -5.32 -20.69 -2.32
CA ALA A 139 -5.83 -20.03 -3.51
C ALA A 139 -4.74 -19.23 -4.27
N TYR A 140 -3.62 -18.91 -3.62
CA TYR A 140 -2.49 -18.24 -4.25
C TYR A 140 -1.68 -19.24 -5.09
N THR A 141 -1.78 -19.09 -6.41
CA THR A 141 -1.00 -19.91 -7.35
C THR A 141 0.50 -19.59 -7.24
N PRO A 142 1.40 -20.48 -7.70
CA PRO A 142 2.84 -20.23 -7.67
C PRO A 142 3.25 -18.91 -8.37
N ASP A 143 2.57 -18.52 -9.44
CA ASP A 143 2.84 -17.28 -10.15
C ASP A 143 2.39 -16.06 -9.33
N LEU A 144 1.20 -16.13 -8.71
CA LEU A 144 0.71 -15.06 -7.84
C LEU A 144 1.61 -14.90 -6.61
N TYR A 145 2.04 -16.01 -6.00
CA TYR A 145 3.02 -16.01 -4.90
C TYR A 145 4.31 -15.29 -5.28
N LYS A 146 4.92 -15.61 -6.43
CA LYS A 146 6.14 -14.94 -6.92
C LYS A 146 5.92 -13.45 -7.15
N GLN A 147 4.76 -13.08 -7.70
CA GLN A 147 4.37 -11.69 -7.88
C GLN A 147 4.26 -10.97 -6.54
N LYS A 148 3.65 -11.60 -5.52
CA LYS A 148 3.56 -11.03 -4.16
C LYS A 148 4.92 -10.85 -3.52
N CYS A 149 5.78 -11.86 -3.59
CA CYS A 149 7.14 -11.77 -3.06
C CYS A 149 7.90 -10.59 -3.69
N SER A 150 7.80 -10.46 -5.01
CA SER A 150 8.46 -9.39 -5.76
C SER A 150 7.91 -8.01 -5.37
N ALA A 151 6.59 -7.85 -5.32
CA ALA A 151 5.95 -6.59 -4.97
C ALA A 151 6.25 -6.14 -3.53
N VAL A 152 6.26 -7.07 -2.57
CA VAL A 152 6.68 -6.76 -1.20
C VAL A 152 8.17 -6.36 -1.17
N PHE A 153 9.04 -7.11 -1.84
CA PHE A 153 10.46 -6.77 -1.90
C PHE A 153 10.69 -5.37 -2.49
N GLU A 154 10.06 -5.06 -3.62
CA GLU A 154 10.14 -3.75 -4.28
C GLU A 154 9.69 -2.63 -3.34
N HIS A 155 8.56 -2.82 -2.65
CA HIS A 155 8.06 -1.84 -1.69
C HIS A 155 9.12 -1.51 -0.61
N PHE A 156 9.69 -2.53 0.04
CA PHE A 156 10.73 -2.30 1.06
C PHE A 156 12.04 -1.76 0.47
N TYR A 157 12.40 -2.21 -0.73
CA TYR A 157 13.53 -1.70 -1.50
C TYR A 157 13.35 -0.23 -1.91
N GLU A 158 12.16 0.35 -1.83
CA GLU A 158 11.96 1.78 -2.05
C GLU A 158 11.77 2.52 -0.73
N ALA A 159 10.97 1.98 0.19
CA ALA A 159 10.61 2.60 1.47
C ALA A 159 11.76 2.76 2.48
N TYR A 160 12.71 1.81 2.55
CA TYR A 160 13.80 1.77 3.54
C TYR A 160 15.16 2.17 2.96
N GLY A 161 15.41 3.47 2.83
CA GLY A 161 16.57 4.05 2.15
C GLY A 161 17.94 3.72 2.76
N GLU A 162 19.01 4.14 2.10
CA GLU A 162 20.40 3.74 2.41
C GLU A 162 20.85 4.07 3.84
N ARG A 163 20.30 5.12 4.46
CA ARG A 163 20.67 5.56 5.82
C ARG A 163 19.85 4.93 6.94
N GLY A 164 19.10 3.85 6.67
CA GLY A 164 18.15 3.28 7.64
C GLY A 164 16.97 4.22 7.93
N VAL A 165 16.72 5.19 7.06
CA VAL A 165 15.57 6.10 7.14
C VAL A 165 14.43 5.49 6.35
N SER A 166 13.35 5.18 7.06
CA SER A 166 12.09 4.69 6.49
C SER A 166 11.12 5.85 6.28
N ILE A 167 10.32 5.80 5.22
CA ILE A 167 9.20 6.72 4.99
C ILE A 167 8.15 6.70 6.11
N TYR A 168 8.18 5.68 6.97
CA TYR A 168 7.25 5.49 8.09
C TYR A 168 7.71 6.10 9.42
N ARG A 169 8.95 6.62 9.51
CA ARG A 169 9.52 7.15 10.77
C ARG A 169 8.73 8.32 11.37
N SER A 170 7.92 9.02 10.59
CA SER A 170 7.09 10.16 11.01
C SER A 170 5.62 9.81 11.27
N VAL A 171 5.25 8.51 11.23
CA VAL A 171 3.86 8.03 11.32
C VAL A 171 3.67 7.10 12.54
N GLY A 172 4.56 7.20 13.53
CA GLY A 172 4.51 6.44 14.79
C GLY A 172 3.75 7.16 15.88
#